data_AF-A0A0U1KR25-F1
#
_entry.id   AF-A0A0U1KR25-F1
#
_cell.length_a   1.000
_cell.length_b   1.000
_cell.length_c   1.000
_cell.angle_alpha   90.00
_cell.angle_beta   90.00
_cell.angle_gamma   90.00
#
_symmetry.space_group_name_H-M   'P 1'
#
loop_
_entity.id
_entity.type
_entity.pdbx_description
1 polymer ?
#
loop_
_entity_poly.entity_id
_entity_poly.type
_entity_poly.pdbx_seq_one_letter_code
_entity_poly.pdbx_strand_id
1 'polypeptide(L)' 'MNRRGIGFGFCAIAAFLFSVRYVTGALYSISGIGVSGSYGPGTFQDDWLNSTGTLPLILSIISLIIGVVYLVGAETENK' A
#
# COMPACT_ATOMS: atom_id res chain seq x y z
N MET A 1 -12.22 18.30 -13.89
CA MET A 1 -12.19 17.55 -12.62
C MET A 1 -11.66 18.48 -11.53
N ASN A 2 -12.37 18.66 -10.41
CA ASN A 2 -11.90 19.50 -9.32
C ASN A 2 -10.62 18.89 -8.71
N ARG A 3 -9.66 19.72 -8.32
CA ARG A 3 -8.38 19.28 -7.69
C ARG A 3 -8.63 18.35 -6.48
N ARG A 4 -9.74 18.54 -5.77
CA ARG A 4 -10.24 17.63 -4.71
C ARG A 4 -10.48 16.20 -5.18
N GLY A 5 -11.08 16.00 -6.34
CA GLY A 5 -11.34 14.67 -6.90
C GLY A 5 -10.07 13.95 -7.34
N ILE A 6 -9.08 14.71 -7.85
CA ILE A 6 -7.76 14.17 -8.19
C ILE A 6 -7.01 13.75 -6.92
N GLY A 7 -7.00 14.59 -5.88
CA GLY A 7 -6.38 14.25 -4.60
C GLY A 7 -7.01 13.02 -3.93
N PHE A 8 -8.34 12.93 -3.92
CA PHE A 8 -9.05 11.74 -3.43
C PHE A 8 -8.68 10.48 -4.23
N GLY A 9 -8.61 10.58 -5.57
CA GLY A 9 -8.21 9.47 -6.43
C GLY A 9 -6.81 8.95 -6.10
N PHE A 10 -5.84 9.84 -5.90
CA PHE A 10 -4.48 9.46 -5.51
C PHE A 10 -4.40 8.81 -4.11
N CYS A 11 -5.20 9.28 -3.15
CA CYS A 11 -5.33 8.62 -1.84
C CYS A 11 -5.97 7.23 -1.95
N ALA A 12 -7.00 7.06 -2.78
CA ALA A 12 -7.64 5.76 -3.01
C ALA A 12 -6.66 4.76 -3.67
N ILE A 13 -5.88 5.21 -4.64
CA ILE A 13 -4.83 4.40 -5.27
C ILE A 13 -3.74 4.02 -4.25
N ALA A 14 -3.35 4.95 -3.36
CA ALA A 14 -2.38 4.67 -2.30
C ALA A 14 -2.86 3.59 -1.33
N ALA A 15 -4.12 3.67 -0.90
CA ALA A 15 -4.75 2.67 -0.03
C ALA A 15 -4.90 1.31 -0.74
N PHE A 16 -5.21 1.31 -2.03
CA PHE A 16 -5.29 0.10 -2.84
C PHE A 16 -3.92 -0.59 -2.95
N LEU A 17 -2.87 0.15 -3.33
CA LEU A 17 -1.51 -0.38 -3.44
C LEU A 17 -0.98 -0.92 -2.10
N PHE A 18 -1.29 -0.22 -1.00
CA PHE A 18 -0.99 -0.70 0.35
C PHE A 18 -1.70 -2.03 0.63
N SER A 19 -3.01 -2.09 0.39
CA SER A 19 -3.82 -3.29 0.63
C SER A 19 -3.35 -4.48 -0.19
N VAL A 20 -3.03 -4.28 -1.48
CA VAL A 20 -2.52 -5.33 -2.37
C VAL A 20 -1.24 -5.97 -1.80
N ARG A 21 -0.31 -5.19 -1.25
CA ARG A 21 0.92 -5.73 -0.64
C ARG A 21 0.63 -6.70 0.50
N TYR A 22 -0.30 -6.36 1.39
CA TYR A 22 -0.66 -7.22 2.52
C TYR A 22 -1.48 -8.43 2.09
N VAL A 23 -2.38 -8.26 1.10
CA VAL A 23 -3.13 -9.39 0.52
C VAL A 23 -2.19 -10.36 -0.19
N THR A 24 -1.21 -9.87 -0.95
CA THR A 24 -0.20 -10.73 -1.60
C THR A 24 0.68 -11.44 -0.57
N GLY A 25 1.14 -10.76 0.49
CA GLY A 25 1.84 -11.41 1.60
C GLY A 25 1.01 -12.50 2.27
N ALA A 26 -0.29 -12.23 2.47
CA ALA A 26 -1.24 -13.21 2.99
C ALA A 26 -1.45 -14.40 2.03
N LEU A 27 -1.43 -14.20 0.71
CA LEU A 27 -1.52 -15.29 -0.26
C LEU A 27 -0.26 -16.17 -0.25
N TYR A 28 0.93 -15.58 -0.17
CA TYR A 28 2.18 -16.34 -0.01
C TYR A 28 2.18 -17.18 1.28
N SER A 29 1.45 -16.72 2.30
CA SER A 29 1.26 -17.48 3.54
C SER A 29 0.54 -18.81 3.35
N ILE A 30 -0.35 -18.88 2.36
CA ILE A 30 -1.16 -20.06 2.05
C ILE A 30 -0.32 -21.09 1.28
N SER A 31 0.65 -20.65 0.47
CA SER A 31 1.60 -21.56 -0.20
C SER A 31 2.60 -22.23 0.75
N GLY A 32 2.75 -21.74 1.99
CA GLY A 32 3.57 -22.36 3.04
C GLY A 32 2.85 -23.42 3.89
N ILE A 33 1.56 -23.69 3.62
CA ILE A 33 0.77 -24.68 4.36
C ILE A 33 1.42 -26.06 4.20
N GLY A 34 1.93 -26.60 5.31
CA GLY A 34 2.55 -27.94 5.38
C GLY A 34 4.06 -27.95 5.66
N VAL A 35 4.73 -26.80 5.73
CA VAL A 35 6.16 -26.72 6.07
C VAL A 35 6.31 -26.44 7.58
N SER A 36 6.90 -27.40 8.30
CA SER A 36 7.18 -27.30 9.75
C SER A 36 8.07 -26.08 10.04
N GLY A 37 7.57 -25.09 10.78
CA GLY A 37 8.28 -23.85 11.10
C GLY A 37 7.94 -22.64 10.23
N SER A 38 7.00 -22.76 9.28
CA SER A 38 6.62 -21.68 8.35
C SER A 38 5.65 -20.64 8.93
N TYR A 39 5.07 -20.89 10.11
CA TYR A 39 4.12 -20.00 10.77
C TYR A 39 4.73 -19.39 12.03
N GLY A 40 5.23 -18.15 11.92
CA GLY A 40 5.69 -17.34 13.04
C GLY A 40 5.66 -15.85 12.70
N PRO A 41 5.63 -14.94 13.69
CA PRO A 41 5.58 -13.49 13.45
C PRO A 41 6.76 -12.97 12.62
N GLY A 42 7.91 -13.65 12.65
CA GLY A 42 9.08 -13.33 11.82
C GLY A 42 8.94 -13.76 10.35
N THR A 43 8.34 -14.92 10.05
CA THR A 43 8.28 -15.45 8.67
C THR A 43 7.38 -14.63 7.75
N PHE A 44 6.30 -14.06 8.29
CA PHE A 44 5.41 -13.19 7.52
C PHE A 44 6.14 -11.91 7.06
N GLN A 45 6.95 -11.32 7.93
CA GLN A 45 7.62 -10.04 7.71
C GLN A 45 8.93 -10.19 6.93
N ASP A 46 9.74 -11.20 7.24
CA ASP A 46 11.07 -11.40 6.65
C ASP A 46 11.06 -12.18 5.33
N ASP A 47 10.18 -13.18 5.16
CA ASP A 47 10.17 -14.04 3.96
C ASP A 47 9.07 -13.65 2.96
N TRP A 48 7.85 -13.42 3.43
CA TRP A 48 6.68 -13.30 2.54
C TRP A 48 6.43 -11.85 2.09
N LEU A 49 6.54 -10.90 3.00
CA LEU A 49 6.51 -9.46 2.69
C LEU A 49 7.72 -8.99 1.88
N ASN A 50 8.86 -9.65 2.04
CA ASN A 50 10.09 -9.35 1.31
C ASN A 50 10.03 -9.93 -0.11
N SER A 51 9.45 -11.14 -0.27
CA SER A 51 9.18 -11.74 -1.58
C SER A 51 8.19 -10.95 -2.43
N THR A 52 7.26 -10.22 -1.79
CA THR A 52 6.34 -9.30 -2.48
C THR A 52 7.05 -8.02 -2.97
N GLY A 53 8.26 -7.76 -2.48
CA GLY A 53 9.07 -6.59 -2.80
C GLY A 53 8.61 -5.30 -2.13
N THR A 54 9.52 -4.33 -2.09
CA THR A 54 9.29 -3.00 -1.48
C THR A 54 8.58 -2.02 -2.42
N LEU A 55 8.47 -2.35 -3.71
CA LEU A 55 7.90 -1.49 -4.74
C LEU A 55 6.46 -1.03 -4.44
N PRO A 56 5.50 -1.92 -4.08
CA PRO A 56 4.13 -1.50 -3.80
C PRO A 56 4.03 -0.54 -2.60
N LEU A 57 4.93 -0.70 -1.62
CA LEU A 57 5.04 0.17 -0.45
C LEU A 57 5.51 1.58 -0.87
N ILE A 58 6.59 1.63 -1.65
CA ILE A 58 7.17 2.89 -2.13
C ILE A 58 6.16 3.65 -3.00
N LEU A 59 5.51 2.97 -3.96
CA LEU A 59 4.48 3.59 -4.79
C LEU A 59 3.26 4.06 -3.98
N SER A 60 2.84 3.29 -2.97
CA SER A 60 1.76 3.67 -2.05
C SER A 60 2.08 4.98 -1.31
N ILE A 61 3.29 5.09 -0.74
CA ILE A 61 3.73 6.30 -0.02
C ILE A 61 3.77 7.50 -0.97
N ILE A 62 4.36 7.35 -2.15
CA ILE A 62 4.47 8.45 -3.14
C ILE A 62 3.06 8.91 -3.57
N SER A 63 2.17 7.96 -3.87
CA SER A 63 0.77 8.26 -4.24
C SER A 63 0.02 8.97 -3.11
N LEU A 64 0.27 8.59 -1.85
CA LEU A 64 -0.33 9.24 -0.69
C LEU A 64 0.16 10.69 -0.55
N ILE A 65 1.47 10.93 -0.66
CA ILE A 65 2.05 12.28 -0.58
C ILE A 65 1.45 13.18 -1.65
N ILE A 66 1.37 12.69 -2.91
CA ILE A 66 0.79 13.44 -4.03
C ILE A 66 -0.70 13.74 -3.76
N GLY A 67 -1.47 12.75 -3.29
CA GLY A 67 -2.88 12.92 -2.97
C GLY A 67 -3.14 13.97 -1.89
N VAL A 68 -2.35 13.95 -0.81
CA VAL A 68 -2.44 14.94 0.28
C VAL A 68 -2.06 16.34 -0.21
N VAL A 69 -0.98 16.48 -0.98
CA VAL A 69 -0.57 17.78 -1.55
C VAL A 69 -1.67 18.36 -2.43
N TYR A 70 -2.31 17.54 -3.27
CA TYR A 70 -3.43 17.97 -4.11
C TYR A 70 -4.65 18.42 -3.30
N LEU A 71 -4.96 17.75 -2.20
CA LEU A 71 -6.06 18.13 -1.31
C LEU A 71 -5.78 19.44 -0.58
N VAL A 72 -4.59 19.60 -0.01
CA VAL A 72 -4.17 20.83 0.68
C VAL A 72 -4.11 22.01 -0.29
N GLY A 73 -3.57 21.81 -1.50
CA GLY A 73 -3.57 22.83 -2.53
C GLY A 73 -4.98 23.24 -2.97
N ALA A 74 -5.90 22.28 -3.07
CA ALA A 74 -7.30 22.57 -3.40
C ALA A 74 -8.04 23.34 -2.30
N GLU A 75 -7.73 23.07 -1.03
CA GLU A 75 -8.24 23.82 0.12
C GLU A 75 -7.70 25.24 0.18
N THR A 76 -6.41 25.43 -0.14
CA THR A 76 -5.76 26.76 -0.09
C THR A 76 -6.26 27.68 -1.21
N GLU A 77 -6.57 27.13 -2.39
CA GLU A 77 -7.10 27.89 -3.53
C GLU A 77 -8.60 28.22 -3.40
N ASN A 78 -9.34 27.46 -2.59
CA ASN A 78 -10.75 27.74 -2.29
C ASN A 78 -10.96 28.73 -1.13
N LYS A 79 -9.88 29.27 -0.57
CA LYS A 79 -9.88 30.21 0.55
C LYS A 79 -9.59 31.62 0.07
#